data_AF-M5IEA1-F1
#
_entry.id   AF-M5IEA1-F1
#
_cell.length_a   1.000
_cell.length_b   1.000
_cell.length_c   1.000
_cell.angle_alpha   90.00
_cell.angle_beta   90.00
_cell.angle_gamma   90.00
#
_symmetry.space_group_name_H-M   'P 1'
#
loop_
_entity.id
_entity.type
_entity.pdbx_description
1 polymer ?
#
loop_
_entity_poly.entity_id
_entity_poly.type
_entity_poly.pdbx_seq_one_letter_code
_entity_poly.pdbx_strand_id
1 'polypeptide(L)'
;MDAIGAADNLSITVVTLLNDTLEEIVSLKKSGADVIVVGPTVLMSPKALFDRGVSCAGGIYTTRVGDFLDVIVQAGSEYRFSANLRKNL
;
A
#
# COMPACT_ATOMS: atom_id res chain seq x y z
N MET A 1 17.89 -0.61 11.17
CA MET A 1 18.09 -0.44 9.71
C MET A 1 18.74 -1.67 9.09
N ASP A 2 19.58 -2.40 9.82
CA ASP A 2 20.24 -3.65 9.36
C ASP A 2 19.29 -4.72 8.80
N ALA A 3 18.07 -4.85 9.35
CA ALA A 3 17.09 -5.81 8.86
C ALA A 3 16.60 -5.52 7.43
N ILE A 4 16.51 -4.24 7.04
CA ILE A 4 16.07 -3.83 5.69
C ILE A 4 17.15 -4.18 4.66
N GLY A 5 18.41 -3.89 4.99
CA GLY A 5 19.55 -4.22 4.12
C GLY A 5 19.82 -5.72 3.97
N ALA A 6 19.28 -6.57 4.84
CA ALA A 6 19.40 -8.02 4.73
C ALA A 6 18.25 -8.68 3.93
N ALA A 7 17.09 -8.03 3.85
CA ALA A 7 15.86 -8.62 3.32
C ALA A 7 15.89 -8.77 1.79
N ASP A 8 15.50 -9.94 1.28
CA ASP A 8 15.26 -10.18 -0.15
C ASP A 8 13.92 -9.62 -0.63
N ASN A 9 12.94 -9.53 0.28
CA ASN A 9 11.60 -9.05 0.00
C ASN A 9 11.16 -8.07 1.09
N LEU A 10 10.69 -6.90 0.69
CA LEU A 10 10.24 -5.84 1.58
C LEU A 10 8.77 -5.53 1.31
N SER A 11 7.89 -5.92 2.25
CA SER A 11 6.46 -5.57 2.20
C SER A 11 6.23 -4.29 3.02
N ILE A 12 5.78 -3.23 2.37
CA ILE A 12 5.62 -1.89 2.94
C ILE A 12 4.16 -1.48 2.82
N THR A 13 3.62 -0.87 3.88
CA THR A 13 2.32 -0.22 3.80
C THR A 13 2.39 1.06 2.97
N VAL A 14 1.40 1.30 2.11
CA VAL A 14 1.34 2.47 1.23
C VAL A 14 1.23 3.80 1.97
N VAL A 15 0.89 3.80 3.26
CA VAL A 15 0.84 5.04 4.06
C VAL A 15 2.22 5.69 4.22
N THR A 16 3.32 4.99 3.92
CA THR A 16 4.65 5.59 3.86
C THR A 16 4.78 6.67 2.79
N LEU A 17 3.94 6.67 1.75
CA LEU A 17 3.82 7.79 0.80
C LEU A 17 3.21 9.03 1.44
N LEU A 18 2.21 8.84 2.32
CA LEU A 18 1.56 9.96 3.00
C LEU A 18 2.47 10.59 4.04
N ASN A 19 3.38 9.79 4.60
CA ASN A 19 4.35 10.22 5.60
C ASN A 19 5.71 10.61 5.00
N ASP A 20 5.85 10.65 3.67
CA ASP A 20 7.10 10.95 2.95
C ASP A 20 8.31 10.08 3.39
N THR A 21 8.07 8.82 3.74
CA THR A 21 9.10 7.88 4.23
C THR A 21 9.39 6.73 3.26
N LEU A 22 8.63 6.59 2.17
CA LEU A 22 8.80 5.48 1.23
C LEU A 22 10.19 5.48 0.60
N GLU A 23 10.62 6.62 0.10
CA GLU A 23 11.89 6.79 -0.62
C GLU A 23 13.08 6.48 0.30
N GLU A 24 13.03 6.94 1.55
CA GLU A 24 14.07 6.63 2.56
C GLU A 24 14.14 5.12 2.81
N ILE A 25 13.01 4.45 3.03
CA ILE A 25 12.97 3.00 3.26
C ILE A 25 13.49 2.23 2.04
N VAL A 26 13.08 2.61 0.83
CA VAL A 26 13.52 1.97 -0.41
C VAL A 26 15.02 2.19 -0.63
N SER A 27 15.58 3.33 -0.23
CA SER A 27 17.01 3.61 -0.35
C SER A 27 17.90 2.68 0.49
N LEU A 28 17.35 2.10 1.56
CA LEU A 28 18.04 1.18 2.47
C LEU A 28 18.01 -0.28 2.00
N LYS A 29 17.27 -0.60 0.93
CA LYS A 29 17.16 -1.97 0.43
C LYS A 29 18.48 -2.44 -0.17
N LYS A 30 18.77 -3.74 -0.06
CA LYS A 30 19.87 -4.33 -0.83
C LYS A 30 19.58 -4.36 -2.32
N SER A 31 20.63 -4.32 -3.13
CA SER A 31 20.51 -4.49 -4.58
C SER A 31 19.81 -5.81 -4.91
N GLY A 32 18.87 -5.77 -5.85
CA GLY A 32 18.08 -6.93 -6.27
C GLY A 32 16.92 -7.31 -5.34
N ALA A 33 16.73 -6.66 -4.20
CA ALA A 33 15.56 -6.92 -3.35
C ALA A 33 14.27 -6.40 -3.97
N ASP A 34 13.21 -7.19 -3.83
CA ASP A 34 11.86 -6.85 -4.27
C ASP A 34 11.14 -6.00 -3.24
N VAL A 35 10.46 -4.96 -3.73
CA VAL A 35 9.66 -4.06 -2.89
C VAL A 35 8.20 -4.20 -3.27
N ILE A 36 7.38 -4.58 -2.29
CA ILE A 36 5.95 -4.79 -2.44
C ILE A 36 5.26 -3.72 -1.61
N VAL A 37 4.47 -2.85 -2.23
CA VAL A 37 3.69 -1.82 -1.52
C VAL A 37 2.24 -2.24 -1.47
N VAL A 38 1.64 -2.27 -0.28
CA VAL A 38 0.26 -2.72 -0.07
C VAL A 38 -0.59 -1.70 0.68
N GLY A 39 -1.86 -1.60 0.29
CA GLY A 39 -2.90 -0.93 1.07
C GLY A 39 -3.94 -0.19 0.21
N PRO A 40 -5.02 0.31 0.83
CA PRO A 40 -6.11 0.97 0.12
C PRO A 40 -5.68 2.20 -0.69
N THR A 41 -4.70 2.95 -0.19
CA THR A 41 -4.16 4.14 -0.87
C THR A 41 -3.32 3.81 -2.11
N VAL A 42 -3.05 2.53 -2.39
CA VAL A 42 -2.32 2.10 -3.60
C VAL A 42 -3.10 2.40 -4.87
N LEU A 43 -4.41 2.67 -4.79
CA LEU A 43 -5.28 2.99 -5.94
C LEU A 43 -4.83 4.20 -6.79
N MET A 44 -3.78 4.92 -6.38
CA MET A 44 -3.04 5.80 -7.28
C MET A 44 -2.39 5.02 -8.44
N SER A 45 -2.01 5.70 -9.52
CA SER A 45 -1.37 5.06 -10.68
C SER A 45 -0.18 4.18 -10.24
N PRO A 46 -0.18 2.85 -10.53
CA PRO A 46 0.92 1.95 -10.17
C PRO A 46 2.27 2.41 -10.72
N LYS A 47 2.24 3.09 -11.88
CA LYS A 47 3.42 3.66 -12.52
C LYS A 47 4.20 4.58 -11.59
N ALA A 48 3.52 5.40 -10.79
CA ALA A 48 4.19 6.32 -9.86
C ALA A 48 4.98 5.58 -8.78
N LEU A 49 4.54 4.39 -8.37
CA LEU A 49 5.25 3.55 -7.42
C LEU A 49 6.43 2.84 -8.09
N PHE A 50 6.24 2.35 -9.31
CA PHE A 50 7.29 1.68 -10.06
C PHE A 50 8.44 2.63 -10.40
N ASP A 51 8.14 3.88 -10.76
CA ASP A 51 9.14 4.92 -10.98
C ASP A 51 9.97 5.24 -9.70
N ARG A 52 9.50 4.82 -8.51
CA ARG A 52 10.20 4.92 -7.21
C ARG A 52 10.90 3.63 -6.77
N GLY A 53 10.98 2.61 -7.63
CA GLY A 53 11.68 1.36 -7.33
C GLY A 53 10.85 0.30 -6.60
N VAL A 54 9.53 0.45 -6.59
CA VAL A 54 8.57 -0.58 -6.17
C VAL A 54 8.46 -1.65 -7.25
N SER A 55 8.54 -2.93 -6.89
CA SER A 55 8.40 -4.07 -7.80
C SER A 55 6.94 -4.45 -8.04
N CYS A 56 6.12 -4.38 -6.98
CA CYS A 56 4.71 -4.78 -7.01
C CYS A 56 3.87 -3.88 -6.12
N ALA A 57 2.63 -3.61 -6.55
CA ALA A 57 1.69 -2.75 -5.83
C ALA A 57 0.35 -3.47 -5.66
N GLY A 58 -0.05 -3.74 -4.42
CA GLY A 58 -1.29 -4.43 -4.08
C GLY A 58 -2.31 -3.48 -3.46
N GLY A 59 -3.44 -3.30 -4.12
CA GLY A 59 -4.50 -2.39 -3.69
C GLY A 59 -5.78 -3.10 -3.27
N ILE A 60 -6.72 -2.32 -2.75
CA ILE A 60 -8.11 -2.75 -2.60
C ILE A 60 -9.03 -1.68 -3.19
N TYR A 61 -10.13 -2.08 -3.82
CA TYR A 61 -11.13 -1.16 -4.37
C TYR A 61 -12.54 -1.53 -3.88
N THR A 62 -13.42 -0.55 -3.75
CA THR A 62 -14.83 -0.81 -3.42
C THR A 62 -15.62 -1.15 -4.68
N THR A 63 -16.54 -2.11 -4.56
CA THR A 63 -17.54 -2.40 -5.61
C THR A 63 -18.93 -1.85 -5.27
N ARG A 64 -19.09 -1.31 -4.06
CA ARG A 64 -20.34 -0.80 -3.50
C ARG A 64 -20.06 0.58 -2.87
N VAL A 65 -19.94 1.60 -3.72
CA VAL A 65 -19.51 2.94 -3.29
C VAL A 65 -20.48 3.55 -2.26
N GLY A 66 -21.80 3.41 -2.46
CA GLY A 66 -22.81 3.94 -1.54
C GLY A 66 -22.64 3.40 -0.11
N ASP A 67 -22.69 2.08 0.03
CA ASP A 67 -22.50 1.41 1.32
C ASP A 67 -21.16 1.74 1.98
N PHE A 68 -20.11 1.90 1.18
CA PHE A 68 -18.79 2.30 1.68
C PHE A 68 -18.81 3.73 2.25
N LEU A 69 -19.45 4.68 1.56
CA LEU A 69 -19.61 6.05 2.05
C LEU A 69 -20.44 6.11 3.34
N ASP A 70 -21.49 5.31 3.46
CA ASP A 70 -22.30 5.23 4.68
C ASP A 70 -21.46 4.78 5.89
N VAL A 71 -20.53 3.84 5.68
CA VAL A 71 -19.59 3.42 6.72
C VAL A 71 -18.63 4.56 7.10
N ILE A 72 -18.13 5.34 6.14
CA ILE A 72 -17.28 6.52 6.43
C ILE A 72 -18.03 7.54 7.28
N VAL A 73 -19.25 7.90 6.88
CA VAL A 73 -20.06 8.93 7.56
C VAL A 73 -20.36 8.54 9.01
N GLN A 74 -20.50 7.24 9.28
CA GLN A 74 -20.75 6.72 10.63
C GLN A 74 -19.47 6.53 11.47
N ALA A 75 -18.30 6.95 10.96
CA ALA A 75 -16.99 6.62 11.54
C ALA A 75 -16.86 5.11 11.83
N GLY A 76 -17.37 4.28 10.91
CA GLY A 76 -17.39 2.83 11.06
C GLY A 76 -15.98 2.25 11.16
N SER A 77 -15.85 1.12 11.85
CA SER A 77 -14.57 0.45 12.00
C SER A 77 -14.09 -0.21 10.71
N GLU A 78 -12.80 -0.53 10.64
CA GLU A 78 -12.16 -1.23 9.51
C GLU A 78 -12.88 -2.54 9.11
N TYR A 79 -13.46 -3.26 10.08
CA TYR A 79 -14.24 -4.46 9.81
C TYR A 79 -15.50 -4.20 8.97
N ARG A 80 -16.15 -3.04 9.16
CA ARG A 80 -17.28 -2.62 8.31
C ARG A 80 -16.81 -2.11 6.95
N PHE A 81 -15.62 -1.52 6.89
CA PHE A 81 -14.99 -1.08 5.64
C PHE A 81 -14.64 -2.25 4.73
N SER A 82 -13.94 -3.26 5.26
CA SER A 82 -13.43 -4.41 4.50
C SER A 82 -14.53 -5.25 3.84
N ALA A 83 -15.74 -5.29 4.41
CA ALA A 83 -16.88 -6.00 3.83
C ALA A 83 -17.29 -5.50 2.42
N ASN A 84 -16.94 -4.26 2.07
CA ASN A 84 -17.27 -3.66 0.78
C ASN A 84 -16.08 -3.63 -0.21
N LEU A 85 -14.93 -4.17 0.17
CA LEU A 85 -13.68 -4.05 -0.55
C LEU A 85 -13.29 -5.35 -1.26
N ARG A 86 -12.67 -5.22 -2.43
CA ARG A 86 -12.07 -6.32 -3.20
C ARG A 86 -10.59 -6.08 -3.34
N LYS A 87 -9.81 -7.16 -3.27
CA LYS A 87 -8.35 -7.13 -3.49
C LYS A 87 -8.05 -7.03 -4.99
N ASN A 88 -7.04 -6.24 -5.32
CA ASN A 88 -6.42 -6.20 -6.62
C ASN A 88 -4.92 -6.46 -6.41
N LEU A 89 -4.47 -7.64 -6.84
CA LEU A 89 -3.08 -8.10 -6.77
C LEU A 89 -2.57 -8.31 -8.20
#